data_AF-A0A6A8LR91-F1
#
_entry.id   AF-A0A6A8LR91-F1
#
_cell.length_a   1.000
_cell.length_b   1.000
_cell.length_c   1.000
_cell.angle_alpha   90.00
_cell.angle_beta   90.00
_cell.angle_gamma   90.00
#
_symmetry.space_group_name_H-M   'P 1'
#
loop_
_entity.id
_entity.type
_entity.pdbx_description
1 polymer ?
#
loop_
_entity_poly.entity_id
_entity_poly.type
_entity_poly.pdbx_seq_one_letter_code
_entity_poly.pdbx_strand_id
1 'polypeptide(L)'
;MAYKTINPYTNEVEKEFPNATDEELEAVLAKAHQLYLDWRNDSESLEDRKAILHRVADILRERRTEYATIMSHDMGKLIGEAEGEVDLCADICDYYADKADEFLKPRTLETDAGKAYYIK
;
A
#
# COMPACT_ATOMS: atom_id res chain seq x y z
N MET A 1 -10.37 21.86 -9.20
CA MET A 1 -10.00 20.91 -10.27
C MET A 1 -10.69 19.60 -9.97
N ALA A 2 -11.19 18.90 -11.00
CA ALA A 2 -11.82 17.59 -10.83
C ALA A 2 -10.81 16.50 -11.17
N TYR A 3 -10.83 15.38 -10.44
CA TYR A 3 -10.02 14.20 -10.76
C TYR A 3 -10.66 13.48 -11.96
N LYS A 4 -9.87 13.19 -13.00
CA LYS A 4 -10.37 12.61 -14.25
C LYS A 4 -9.37 11.61 -14.82
N THR A 5 -9.90 10.58 -15.47
CA THR A 5 -9.16 9.71 -16.38
C THR A 5 -9.33 10.29 -17.79
N ILE A 6 -8.23 10.75 -18.38
CA ILE A 6 -8.19 11.22 -19.77
C ILE A 6 -7.26 10.29 -20.52
N ASN A 7 -7.81 9.47 -21.41
CA ASN A 7 -7.03 8.47 -22.13
C ASN A 7 -5.99 9.16 -23.03
N PRO A 8 -4.68 9.00 -22.81
CA PRO A 8 -3.68 9.75 -23.57
C PRO A 8 -3.57 9.33 -25.04
N TYR A 9 -4.07 8.15 -25.40
CA TYR A 9 -4.07 7.67 -26.78
C TYR A 9 -5.19 8.32 -27.61
N THR A 10 -6.38 8.53 -27.03
CA THR A 10 -7.55 9.10 -27.73
C THR A 10 -7.82 10.56 -27.37
N ASN A 11 -7.23 11.05 -26.28
CA ASN A 11 -7.51 12.32 -25.63
C ASN A 11 -8.97 12.48 -25.17
N GLU A 12 -9.66 11.37 -24.90
CA GLU A 12 -11.04 11.34 -24.45
C GLU A 12 -11.13 11.22 -22.92
N VAL A 13 -12.13 11.87 -22.32
CA VAL A 13 -12.44 11.73 -20.89
C VAL A 13 -13.23 10.44 -20.70
N GLU A 14 -12.66 9.45 -20.02
CA GLU A 14 -13.32 8.18 -19.74
C GLU A 14 -14.12 8.21 -18.43
N LYS A 15 -13.61 8.96 -17.45
CA LYS A 15 -14.22 9.02 -16.11
C LYS A 15 -13.89 10.32 -15.39
N GLU A 16 -14.85 10.79 -14.59
CA GLU A 16 -14.66 11.90 -13.66
C GLU A 16 -15.03 11.45 -12.25
N PHE A 17 -14.30 11.97 -11.26
CA PHE A 17 -14.49 11.65 -9.86
C PHE A 17 -14.72 12.94 -9.07
N PRO A 18 -15.73 12.98 -8.17
CA PRO A 18 -15.95 14.13 -7.32
C PRO A 18 -14.77 14.30 -6.34
N ASN A 19 -14.54 15.54 -5.92
CA ASN A 19 -13.67 15.78 -4.76
C ASN A 19 -14.37 15.28 -3.50
N ALA A 20 -13.58 14.79 -2.55
CA ALA A 20 -14.09 14.48 -1.22
C ALA A 20 -14.64 15.74 -0.55
N THR A 21 -15.68 15.60 0.26
CA THR A 21 -16.15 16.69 1.13
C THR A 21 -15.32 16.77 2.41
N ASP A 22 -15.43 17.89 3.13
CA ASP A 22 -14.76 18.06 4.43
C ASP A 22 -15.21 16.99 5.44
N GLU A 23 -16.50 16.64 5.43
CA GLU A 23 -17.05 15.59 6.30
C GLU A 23 -16.52 14.20 5.94
N GLU A 24 -16.39 13.87 4.65
CA GLU A 24 -15.80 12.61 4.21
C GLU A 24 -14.32 12.51 4.61
N LEU A 25 -13.59 13.63 4.50
CA LEU A 25 -12.19 13.70 4.89
C LEU A 25 -12.02 13.47 6.41
N GLU A 26 -12.80 14.17 7.23
CA GLU A 26 -12.77 14.00 8.69
C GLU A 26 -13.13 12.56 9.10
N ALA A 27 -14.10 11.95 8.43
CA ALA A 27 -14.47 10.56 8.69
C ALA A 27 -13.32 9.58 8.36
N VAL A 28 -12.62 9.79 7.24
CA VAL A 28 -11.47 8.96 6.85
C VAL A 28 -10.31 9.13 7.82
N LEU A 29 -10.03 10.36 8.27
CA LEU A 29 -8.96 10.64 9.24
C LEU A 29 -9.26 9.99 10.60
N ALA A 30 -10.48 10.12 11.10
CA ALA A 30 -10.89 9.50 12.35
C ALA A 30 -10.76 7.96 12.29
N LYS A 31 -11.19 7.36 11.18
CA LYS A 31 -11.06 5.91 10.94
C LYS A 31 -9.61 5.46 10.89
N ALA A 32 -8.75 6.19 10.17
CA ALA A 32 -7.32 5.88 10.07
C ALA A 32 -6.62 6.00 11.43
N HIS A 33 -6.97 7.01 12.22
CA HIS A 33 -6.42 7.19 13.56
C HIS A 33 -6.81 6.04 14.50
N GLN A 34 -8.07 5.61 14.47
CA GLN A 34 -8.52 4.49 15.27
C GLN A 34 -7.78 3.20 14.87
N LEU A 35 -7.66 2.91 13.58
CA LEU A 35 -6.93 1.73 13.10
C LEU A 35 -5.47 1.73 13.55
N TYR A 36 -4.81 2.90 13.56
CA TYR A 36 -3.46 3.03 14.11
C TYR A 36 -3.41 2.66 15.60
N LEU A 37 -4.36 3.15 16.41
CA LEU A 37 -4.40 2.84 17.84
C LEU A 37 -4.62 1.34 18.08
N ASP A 38 -5.50 0.71 17.30
CA ASP A 38 -5.76 -0.73 17.38
C ASP A 38 -4.50 -1.52 17.06
N TRP A 39 -3.83 -1.19 15.95
CA TRP A 39 -2.59 -1.83 15.51
C TRP A 39 -1.41 -1.62 16.43
N ARG A 40 -1.36 -0.50 17.16
CA ARG A 40 -0.28 -0.20 18.10
C ARG A 40 -0.43 -0.99 19.40
N ASN A 41 -1.66 -1.28 19.82
CA ASN A 41 -1.95 -1.91 21.10
C ASN A 41 -2.07 -3.44 21.01
N ASP A 42 -2.29 -3.97 19.80
CA ASP A 42 -2.43 -5.40 19.55
C ASP A 42 -1.11 -6.01 19.06
N SER A 43 -0.51 -6.86 19.89
CA SER A 43 0.71 -7.60 19.57
C SER A 43 0.52 -8.69 18.51
N GLU A 44 -0.69 -9.20 18.31
CA GLU A 44 -1.00 -10.21 17.28
C GLU A 44 -1.24 -9.58 15.91
N SER A 45 -1.43 -8.26 15.84
CA SER A 45 -1.70 -7.52 14.60
C SER A 45 -0.63 -7.65 13.52
N LEU A 46 0.61 -8.04 13.86
CA LEU A 46 1.68 -8.17 12.87
C LEU A 46 1.44 -9.36 11.92
N GLU A 47 1.06 -10.52 12.45
CA GLU A 47 0.84 -11.72 11.62
C GLU A 47 -0.36 -11.54 10.70
N ASP A 48 -1.44 -10.95 11.20
CA ASP A 48 -2.61 -10.61 10.39
C ASP A 48 -2.25 -9.63 9.26
N ARG A 49 -1.45 -8.60 9.55
CA ARG A 49 -0.98 -7.64 8.53
C ARG A 49 -0.10 -8.31 7.48
N LYS A 50 0.79 -9.23 7.86
CA LYS A 50 1.60 -10.00 6.91
C LYS A 50 0.71 -10.83 5.98
N ALA A 51 -0.27 -11.55 6.53
CA ALA A 51 -1.22 -12.34 5.76
C ALA A 51 -2.06 -11.47 4.79
N ILE A 52 -2.51 -10.30 5.25
CA ILE A 52 -3.22 -9.32 4.40
C ILE A 52 -2.31 -8.85 3.25
N LEU A 53 -1.04 -8.56 3.53
CA LEU A 53 -0.12 -8.05 2.52
C LEU A 53 0.23 -9.10 1.45
N HIS A 54 0.40 -10.36 1.84
CA HIS A 54 0.48 -11.48 0.89
C HIS A 54 -0.79 -11.60 0.05
N ARG A 55 -1.96 -11.45 0.67
CA ARG A 55 -3.23 -11.48 -0.07
C ARG A 55 -3.34 -10.33 -1.07
N VAL A 56 -2.79 -9.16 -0.78
CA VAL A 56 -2.70 -8.06 -1.74
C VAL A 56 -1.81 -8.44 -2.92
N ALA A 57 -0.66 -9.06 -2.67
CA ALA A 57 0.23 -9.55 -3.73
C ALA A 57 -0.47 -10.59 -4.63
N ASP A 58 -1.21 -11.53 -4.03
CA ASP A 58 -2.01 -12.51 -4.77
C ASP A 58 -3.05 -11.83 -5.68
N ILE A 59 -3.81 -10.87 -5.14
CA ILE A 59 -4.83 -10.15 -5.93
C ILE A 59 -4.20 -9.35 -7.07
N LEU A 60 -3.05 -8.72 -6.84
CA LEU A 60 -2.30 -8.00 -7.88
C LEU A 60 -1.93 -8.96 -9.03
N ARG A 61 -1.46 -10.16 -8.71
CA ARG A 61 -1.11 -11.19 -9.71
C ARG A 61 -2.35 -11.77 -10.41
N GLU A 62 -3.41 -12.07 -9.66
CA GLU A 62 -4.68 -12.57 -10.20
C GLU A 62 -5.31 -11.59 -11.19
N ARG A 63 -5.19 -10.28 -10.92
CA ARG A 63 -5.78 -9.20 -11.73
C ARG A 63 -4.74 -8.37 -12.47
N ARG A 64 -3.60 -8.98 -12.78
CA ARG A 64 -2.42 -8.31 -13.36
C ARG A 64 -2.75 -7.43 -14.56
N THR A 65 -3.41 -7.99 -15.56
CA THR A 65 -3.76 -7.26 -16.78
C THR A 65 -4.83 -6.19 -16.52
N GLU A 66 -5.77 -6.41 -15.60
CA GLU A 66 -6.80 -5.42 -15.23
C GLU A 66 -6.15 -4.16 -14.63
N TYR A 67 -5.27 -4.31 -13.65
CA TYR A 67 -4.56 -3.19 -13.05
C TYR A 67 -3.60 -2.50 -14.03
N ALA A 68 -2.95 -3.28 -14.90
CA ALA A 68 -2.11 -2.72 -15.95
C ALA A 68 -2.91 -1.87 -16.95
N THR A 69 -4.10 -2.34 -17.36
CA THR A 69 -4.99 -1.58 -18.24
C THR A 69 -5.43 -0.27 -17.62
N ILE A 70 -5.76 -0.24 -16.33
CA ILE A 70 -6.10 1.01 -15.62
C ILE A 70 -4.97 2.03 -15.77
N MET A 71 -3.72 1.64 -15.49
CA MET A 71 -2.57 2.55 -15.64
C MET A 71 -2.38 3.03 -17.09
N SER A 72 -2.48 2.12 -18.06
CA SER A 72 -2.38 2.49 -19.48
C SER A 72 -3.47 3.48 -19.91
N HIS A 73 -4.70 3.35 -19.40
CA HIS A 73 -5.79 4.28 -19.69
C HIS A 73 -5.66 5.61 -18.95
N ASP A 74 -5.16 5.60 -17.71
CA ASP A 74 -4.98 6.83 -16.92
C ASP A 74 -3.83 7.70 -17.44
N MET A 75 -2.73 7.09 -17.89
CA MET A 75 -1.49 7.84 -18.17
C MET A 75 -0.67 7.36 -19.36
N GLY A 76 -1.14 6.36 -20.12
CA GLY A 76 -0.63 6.05 -21.47
C GLY A 76 0.62 5.17 -21.53
N LYS A 77 1.07 4.60 -20.41
CA LYS A 77 2.18 3.62 -20.38
C LYS A 77 1.86 2.38 -21.21
N LEU A 78 2.89 1.79 -21.83
CA LEU A 78 2.74 0.56 -22.60
C LEU A 78 2.24 -0.59 -21.71
N ILE A 79 1.32 -1.41 -22.21
CA ILE A 79 0.68 -2.46 -21.39
C ILE A 79 1.71 -3.43 -20.77
N GLY A 80 2.77 -3.79 -21.50
CA GLY A 80 3.83 -4.66 -20.97
C GLY A 80 4.65 -4.01 -19.84
N GLU A 81 4.88 -2.70 -19.91
CA GLU A 81 5.54 -1.95 -18.81
C GLU A 81 4.60 -1.82 -17.61
N ALA A 82 3.31 -1.58 -17.86
CA ALA A 82 2.29 -1.50 -16.83
C ALA A 82 2.14 -2.82 -16.09
N GLU A 83 2.11 -3.93 -16.81
CA GLU A 83 2.08 -5.26 -16.22
C GLU A 83 3.34 -5.58 -15.41
N GLY A 84 4.53 -5.20 -15.90
CA GLY A 84 5.78 -5.33 -15.13
C GLY A 84 5.78 -4.51 -13.84
N GLU A 85 5.11 -3.34 -13.82
CA GLU A 85 4.91 -2.57 -12.60
C GLU A 85 3.97 -3.28 -11.60
N VAL A 86 2.92 -3.95 -12.09
CA VAL A 86 2.05 -4.76 -11.22
C VAL A 86 2.83 -5.91 -10.59
N ASP A 87 3.66 -6.60 -11.39
CA ASP A 87 4.51 -7.69 -10.90
C ASP A 87 5.48 -7.18 -9.81
N LEU A 88 6.14 -6.04 -10.06
CA LEU A 88 7.03 -5.42 -9.08
C LEU A 88 6.30 -5.02 -7.80
N CYS A 89 5.09 -4.45 -7.90
CA CYS A 89 4.27 -4.10 -6.75
C CYS A 89 3.89 -5.33 -5.92
N ALA A 90 3.52 -6.44 -6.56
CA ALA A 90 3.23 -7.69 -5.87
C ALA A 90 4.46 -8.23 -5.13
N ASP A 91 5.63 -8.18 -5.77
CA ASP A 91 6.89 -8.61 -5.14
C ASP A 91 7.30 -7.71 -3.97
N ILE A 92 7.03 -6.39 -4.04
CA ILE A 92 7.26 -5.48 -2.92
C ILE A 92 6.35 -5.83 -1.72
N CYS A 93 5.09 -6.15 -1.98
CA CYS A 93 4.15 -6.59 -0.94
C CYS A 93 4.67 -7.85 -0.23
N ASP A 94 5.02 -8.89 -0.98
CA ASP A 94 5.56 -10.14 -0.41
C ASP A 94 6.88 -9.88 0.33
N TYR A 95 7.78 -9.08 -0.24
CA TYR A 95 9.06 -8.76 0.38
C TYR A 95 8.90 -8.17 1.78
N TYR A 96 8.03 -7.17 1.95
CA TYR A 96 7.80 -6.57 3.27
C TYR A 96 7.06 -7.49 4.23
N ALA A 97 6.15 -8.33 3.74
CA ALA A 97 5.47 -9.33 4.56
C ALA A 97 6.46 -10.37 5.09
N ASP A 98 7.31 -10.92 4.22
CA ASP A 98 8.33 -11.92 4.57
C ASP A 98 9.43 -11.36 5.46
N LYS A 99 9.81 -10.08 5.27
CA LYS A 99 10.90 -9.42 6.01
C LYS A 99 10.46 -8.70 7.27
N ALA A 100 9.16 -8.61 7.55
CA ALA A 100 8.63 -7.85 8.68
C ALA A 100 9.28 -8.22 10.02
N ASP A 101 9.40 -9.52 10.32
CA ASP A 101 10.00 -10.01 11.57
C ASP A 101 11.48 -9.61 11.70
N GLU A 102 12.22 -9.60 10.59
CA GLU A 102 13.63 -9.21 10.59
C GLU A 102 13.76 -7.71 10.83
N PHE A 103 12.94 -6.91 10.16
CA PHE A 103 13.06 -5.44 10.15
C PHE A 103 12.52 -4.77 11.40
N LEU A 104 11.51 -5.38 12.06
CA LEU A 104 10.83 -4.80 13.22
C LEU A 104 11.40 -5.27 14.57
N LYS A 105 12.37 -6.19 14.58
CA LYS A 105 13.02 -6.63 15.82
C LYS A 105 13.66 -5.46 16.58
N PRO A 106 13.47 -5.37 17.91
CA PRO A 106 14.20 -4.43 18.75
C PRO A 106 15.71 -4.60 18.55
N ARG A 107 16.43 -3.47 18.50
CA ARG A 107 17.90 -3.49 18.42
C ARG A 107 18.50 -3.21 19.78
N THR A 108 19.30 -4.15 20.26
CA THR A 108 20.05 -4.01 21.51
C THR A 108 21.21 -3.05 21.32
N LEU A 109 21.43 -2.18 22.29
CA LEU A 109 22.58 -1.31 22.39
C LEU A 109 23.43 -1.77 23.58
N GLU A 110 24.68 -2.10 23.30
CA GLU A 110 25.69 -2.33 24.32
C GLU A 110 26.15 -0.97 24.85
N THR A 111 26.00 -0.73 26.14
CA THR A 111 26.45 0.50 26.79
C THR A 111 27.19 0.15 28.09
N ASP A 112 28.16 0.99 28.46
CA ASP A 112 28.91 0.82 29.72
C ASP A 112 28.01 0.90 30.97
N ALA A 113 26.78 1.43 30.82
CA ALA A 113 25.76 1.51 31.86
C ALA A 113 24.86 0.26 31.97
N GLY A 114 25.05 -0.74 31.10
CA GLY A 114 24.28 -2.00 31.06
C GLY A 114 23.54 -2.23 29.74
N LYS A 115 22.60 -3.19 29.75
CA LYS A 115 21.80 -3.56 28.57
C LYS A 115 20.70 -2.53 28.33
N ALA A 116 20.72 -1.88 27.18
CA ALA A 116 19.64 -1.03 26.69
C ALA A 116 19.08 -1.58 25.37
N TYR A 117 17.82 -1.29 25.07
CA TYR A 117 17.23 -1.54 23.77
C TYR A 117 16.43 -0.31 23.35
N TYR A 118 16.41 -0.02 22.05
CA TYR A 118 15.46 0.94 21.52
C TYR A 118 14.43 0.19 20.67
N ILE A 119 13.16 0.47 20.96
CA ILE A 119 12.03 0.03 20.14
C ILE A 119 11.91 1.09 19.05
N LYS A 120 11.99 0.67 17.79
CA LYS A 120 11.83 1.58 16.66
C LYS A 120 10.35 1.86 16.40
#